data_AF-A0A536MIL4-F1
#
_entry.id   AF-A0A536MIL4-F1
#
_cell.length_a   1.000
_cell.length_b   1.000
_cell.length_c   1.000
_cell.angle_alpha   90.00
_cell.angle_beta   90.00
_cell.angle_gamma   90.00
#
_symmetry.space_group_name_H-M   'P 1'
#
loop_
_entity.id
_entity.type
_entity.pdbx_description
1 polymer ?
#
loop_
_entity_poly.entity_id
_entity_poly.type
_entity_poly.pdbx_seq_one_letter_code
_entity_poly.pdbx_strand_id
1 'polypeptide(L)'
;MCVPVLASGCRLNYVEARVEPEAERAWREFPGEDVTTSVLPEVAGWIAIYEELASVLRSVIARADGSDEAAQLQASLVWIDGRLAIWRDRHAELAGVAIDRVDHTLTYAGKSLRLTRREADLLDFLLRHPRRPFTSKQLATLAWQNSRLSDAQVRTYIMRLRSRLREVGLEEVITVVRNRGYGIAAAMGLGAER
;
A
#
# COMPACT_ATOMS: atom_id res chain seq x y z
N MET A 1 -40.06 -32.54 -60.51
CA MET A 1 -38.87 -33.02 -61.22
C MET A 1 -37.72 -32.11 -60.81
N CYS A 2 -36.74 -32.65 -60.07
CA CYS A 2 -35.73 -31.88 -59.33
C CYS A 2 -34.55 -31.48 -60.23
N VAL A 3 -34.09 -30.24 -60.11
CA VAL A 3 -32.86 -29.72 -60.74
C VAL A 3 -31.74 -29.73 -59.68
N PRO A 4 -30.52 -30.25 -59.98
CA PRO A 4 -29.40 -30.24 -59.03
C PRO A 4 -28.37 -29.16 -59.39
N VAL A 5 -27.98 -28.27 -58.47
CA VAL A 5 -26.81 -27.39 -58.63
C VAL A 5 -26.20 -27.02 -57.26
N LEU A 6 -24.96 -27.48 -57.03
CA LEU A 6 -23.89 -26.99 -56.13
C LEU A 6 -24.15 -27.08 -54.60
N ALA A 7 -23.19 -27.31 -53.71
CA ALA A 7 -21.76 -27.01 -53.77
C ALA A 7 -20.95 -27.91 -52.81
N SER A 8 -19.72 -28.17 -53.23
CA SER A 8 -18.48 -28.32 -52.45
C SER A 8 -18.61 -28.60 -50.95
N GLY A 9 -18.33 -29.85 -50.58
CA GLY A 9 -18.01 -30.23 -49.21
C GLY A 9 -16.69 -29.58 -48.78
N CYS A 10 -16.78 -28.50 -48.01
CA CYS A 10 -15.68 -27.99 -47.21
C CYS A 10 -15.78 -28.68 -45.83
N ARG A 11 -14.94 -29.68 -45.57
CA ARG A 11 -14.76 -30.21 -44.21
C ARG A 11 -14.01 -29.16 -43.39
N LEU A 12 -14.77 -28.32 -42.68
CA LEU A 12 -14.22 -27.54 -41.58
C LEU A 12 -13.82 -28.52 -40.47
N ASN A 13 -12.53 -28.83 -40.39
CA ASN A 13 -11.96 -29.44 -39.19
C ASN A 13 -12.10 -28.40 -38.07
N TYR A 14 -13.12 -28.55 -37.25
CA TYR A 14 -13.24 -27.86 -35.98
C TYR A 14 -12.17 -28.44 -35.07
N VAL A 15 -11.01 -27.80 -35.01
CA VAL A 15 -10.04 -28.02 -33.93
C VAL A 15 -10.69 -27.37 -32.71
N GLU A 16 -11.41 -28.18 -31.94
CA GLU A 16 -11.85 -27.81 -30.61
C GLU A 16 -10.57 -27.58 -29.80
N ALA A 17 -10.15 -26.32 -29.71
CA ALA A 17 -9.08 -25.91 -28.84
C ALA A 17 -9.55 -26.21 -27.42
N ARG A 18 -9.21 -27.40 -26.91
CA ARG A 18 -9.20 -27.66 -25.48
C ARG A 18 -8.26 -26.63 -24.87
N VAL A 19 -8.85 -25.56 -24.36
CA VAL A 19 -8.18 -24.68 -23.42
C VAL A 19 -7.95 -25.55 -22.19
N GLU A 20 -6.71 -26.04 -22.03
CA GLU A 20 -6.28 -26.70 -20.80
C GLU A 20 -6.61 -25.78 -19.62
N PRO A 21 -7.20 -26.29 -18.52
CA PRO A 21 -7.58 -25.49 -17.35
C PRO A 21 -6.37 -25.04 -16.50
N GLU A 22 -5.20 -24.84 -17.12
CA GLU A 22 -4.00 -24.29 -16.46
C GLU A 22 -4.12 -22.78 -16.16
N ALA A 23 -5.26 -22.16 -16.50
CA ALA A 23 -5.48 -20.72 -16.38
C ALA A 23 -6.25 -20.28 -15.13
N GLU A 24 -6.39 -21.12 -14.11
CA GLU A 24 -6.44 -20.59 -12.74
C GLU A 24 -5.04 -20.07 -12.40
N ARG A 25 -4.67 -18.92 -12.99
CA ARG A 25 -3.51 -18.14 -12.57
C ARG A 25 -3.81 -17.58 -11.19
N ALA A 26 -3.73 -18.44 -10.19
CA ALA A 26 -3.45 -18.03 -8.84
C ALA A 26 -2.15 -17.22 -8.92
N TRP A 27 -2.20 -15.95 -8.55
CA TRP A 27 -0.98 -15.16 -8.37
C TRP A 27 -0.10 -15.92 -7.37
N ARG A 28 1.03 -16.40 -7.86
CA ARG A 28 2.09 -17.05 -7.06
C ARG A 28 3.25 -16.07 -6.92
N GLU A 29 4.18 -16.40 -6.03
CA GLU A 29 5.44 -15.66 -5.84
C GLU A 29 6.09 -15.33 -7.19
N PHE A 30 6.58 -14.11 -7.34
CA PHE A 30 7.21 -13.70 -8.60
C PHE A 30 8.58 -14.36 -8.75
N PRO A 31 9.00 -14.71 -9.98
CA PRO A 31 10.33 -15.26 -10.22
C PRO A 31 11.43 -14.30 -9.70
N GLY A 32 12.35 -14.84 -8.89
CA GLY A 32 13.45 -14.07 -8.30
C GLY A 32 13.10 -13.31 -7.02
N GLU A 33 11.88 -13.46 -6.53
CA GLU A 33 11.46 -12.86 -5.26
C GLU A 33 12.14 -13.57 -4.07
N ASP A 34 12.94 -12.83 -3.30
CA ASP A 34 13.54 -13.30 -2.04
C ASP A 34 13.17 -12.38 -0.88
N VAL A 35 12.07 -12.70 -0.19
CA VAL A 35 11.58 -11.96 0.99
C VAL A 35 12.61 -11.88 2.13
N THR A 36 13.61 -12.77 2.13
CA THR A 36 14.64 -12.79 3.17
C THR A 36 15.80 -11.84 2.90
N THR A 37 15.87 -11.22 1.71
CA THR A 37 16.95 -10.28 1.37
C THR A 37 17.09 -9.19 2.43
N SER A 38 18.34 -8.86 2.75
CA SER A 38 18.71 -7.76 3.64
C SER A 38 19.13 -6.51 2.86
N VAL A 39 19.08 -6.55 1.53
CA VAL A 39 19.51 -5.45 0.65
C VAL A 39 18.36 -4.45 0.52
N LEU A 40 18.43 -3.35 1.28
CA LEU A 40 17.33 -2.38 1.37
C LEU A 40 16.83 -1.84 0.00
N PRO A 41 17.69 -1.53 -0.99
CA PRO A 41 17.23 -1.14 -2.34
C PRO A 41 16.44 -2.25 -3.06
N GLU A 42 16.77 -3.52 -2.83
CA GLU A 42 16.06 -4.66 -3.42
C GLU A 42 14.66 -4.80 -2.80
N VAL A 43 14.58 -4.67 -1.47
CA VAL A 43 13.30 -4.60 -0.74
C VAL A 43 12.42 -3.45 -1.26
N ALA A 44 13.00 -2.26 -1.43
CA ALA A 44 12.28 -1.11 -1.99
C ALA A 44 11.81 -1.34 -3.43
N GLY A 45 12.62 -2.04 -4.25
CA GLY A 45 12.26 -2.43 -5.61
C GLY A 45 11.04 -3.36 -5.65
N TRP A 46 11.02 -4.40 -4.81
CA TRP A 46 9.86 -5.30 -4.72
C TRP A 46 8.60 -4.58 -4.25
N ILE A 47 8.72 -3.68 -3.26
CA ILE A 47 7.61 -2.81 -2.83
C ILE A 47 7.03 -2.05 -4.03
N ALA A 48 7.86 -1.37 -4.82
CA ALA A 48 7.42 -0.59 -5.97
C ALA A 48 6.71 -1.45 -7.03
N ILE A 49 7.19 -2.67 -7.29
CA ILE A 49 6.54 -3.60 -8.23
C ILE A 49 5.12 -3.95 -7.76
N TYR A 50 4.98 -4.36 -6.49
CA TYR A 50 3.69 -4.74 -5.94
C TYR A 50 2.71 -3.55 -5.83
N GLU A 51 3.23 -2.35 -5.55
CA GLU A 51 2.46 -1.11 -5.55
C GLU A 51 1.79 -0.81 -6.90
N GLU A 52 2.60 -0.82 -7.96
CA GLU A 52 2.15 -0.54 -9.32
C GLU A 52 1.12 -1.57 -9.77
N LEU A 53 1.40 -2.84 -9.48
CA LEU A 53 0.49 -3.93 -9.78
C LEU A 53 -0.86 -3.77 -9.07
N ALA A 54 -0.84 -3.47 -7.78
CA ALA A 54 -2.05 -3.24 -7.00
C ALA A 54 -2.81 -1.99 -7.50
N SER A 55 -2.08 -0.95 -7.91
CA SER A 55 -2.65 0.28 -8.48
C SER A 55 -3.41 0.01 -9.78
N VAL A 56 -2.82 -0.78 -10.68
CA VAL A 56 -3.45 -1.20 -11.94
C VAL A 56 -4.72 -2.01 -11.66
N LEU A 57 -4.64 -3.01 -10.78
CA LEU A 57 -5.82 -3.83 -10.45
C LEU A 57 -6.94 -3.00 -9.83
N ARG A 58 -6.64 -2.15 -8.85
CA ARG A 58 -7.62 -1.21 -8.26
C ARG A 58 -8.30 -0.36 -9.33
N SER A 59 -7.52 0.14 -10.29
CA SER A 59 -8.02 0.97 -11.39
C SER A 59 -8.93 0.19 -12.34
N VAL A 60 -8.63 -1.08 -12.62
CA VAL A 60 -9.47 -1.94 -13.47
C VAL A 60 -10.76 -2.32 -12.74
N ILE A 61 -10.66 -2.78 -11.49
CA ILE A 61 -11.80 -3.17 -10.65
C ILE A 61 -12.79 -2.02 -10.50
N ALA A 62 -12.30 -0.79 -10.30
CA ALA A 62 -13.14 0.40 -10.19
C ALA A 62 -13.98 0.72 -11.44
N ARG A 63 -13.66 0.11 -12.60
CA ARG A 63 -14.39 0.27 -13.87
C ARG A 63 -15.23 -0.96 -14.23
N ALA A 64 -15.08 -2.06 -13.51
CA ALA A 64 -15.78 -3.31 -13.79
C ALA A 64 -17.23 -3.27 -13.26
N ASP A 65 -18.12 -4.05 -13.87
CA ASP A 65 -19.57 -4.08 -13.60
C ASP A 65 -19.99 -5.14 -12.56
N GLY A 66 -19.09 -5.52 -11.66
CA GLY A 66 -19.38 -6.51 -10.60
C GLY A 66 -19.48 -7.96 -11.10
N SER A 67 -18.95 -8.24 -12.29
CA SER A 67 -18.89 -9.57 -12.88
C SER A 67 -18.00 -10.56 -12.09
N ASP A 68 -18.10 -11.85 -12.41
CA ASP A 68 -17.23 -12.89 -11.81
C ASP A 68 -15.74 -12.62 -12.10
N GLU A 69 -15.41 -12.04 -13.26
CA GLU A 69 -14.05 -11.60 -13.57
C GLU A 69 -13.59 -10.47 -12.64
N ALA A 70 -14.49 -9.54 -12.28
CA ALA A 70 -14.19 -8.49 -11.31
C ALA A 70 -13.93 -9.08 -9.91
N ALA A 71 -14.69 -10.10 -9.51
CA ALA A 71 -14.46 -10.84 -8.27
C ALA A 71 -13.09 -11.55 -8.25
N GLN A 72 -12.69 -12.16 -9.36
CA GLN A 72 -11.37 -12.80 -9.48
C GLN A 72 -10.22 -11.79 -9.40
N LEU A 73 -10.37 -10.61 -10.02
CA LEU A 73 -9.40 -9.52 -9.91
C LEU A 73 -9.35 -8.97 -8.47
N GLN A 74 -10.48 -8.92 -7.77
CA GLN A 74 -10.54 -8.50 -6.37
C GLN A 74 -9.78 -9.49 -5.46
N ALA A 75 -9.96 -10.80 -5.66
CA ALA A 75 -9.20 -11.82 -4.93
C ALA A 75 -7.68 -11.70 -5.18
N SER A 76 -7.30 -11.40 -6.42
CA SER A 76 -5.91 -11.16 -6.82
C SER A 76 -5.32 -9.94 -6.12
N LEU A 77 -6.08 -8.83 -6.06
CA LEU A 77 -5.66 -7.62 -5.36
C LEU A 77 -5.43 -7.88 -3.87
N VAL A 78 -6.30 -8.66 -3.21
CA VAL A 78 -6.13 -9.03 -1.80
C VAL A 78 -4.83 -9.80 -1.57
N TRP A 79 -4.48 -10.74 -2.45
CA TRP A 79 -3.21 -11.47 -2.36
C TRP A 79 -2.01 -10.51 -2.51
N ILE A 80 -2.05 -9.61 -3.50
CA ILE A 80 -0.99 -8.62 -3.74
C ILE A 80 -0.83 -7.67 -2.55
N ASP A 81 -1.93 -7.13 -2.00
CA ASP A 81 -1.88 -6.25 -0.84
C ASP A 81 -1.29 -6.97 0.39
N GLY A 82 -1.59 -8.28 0.54
CA GLY A 82 -0.96 -9.13 1.55
C GLY A 82 0.56 -9.29 1.35
N ARG A 83 1.00 -9.54 0.11
CA ARG A 83 2.43 -9.66 -0.21
C ARG A 83 3.17 -8.33 -0.06
N LEU A 84 2.55 -7.21 -0.43
CA LEU A 84 3.06 -5.86 -0.23
C LEU A 84 3.27 -5.53 1.25
N ALA A 85 2.38 -6.01 2.13
CA ALA A 85 2.54 -5.82 3.59
C ALA A 85 3.81 -6.51 4.12
N ILE A 86 4.08 -7.75 3.69
CA ILE A 86 5.29 -8.49 4.06
C ILE A 86 6.55 -7.71 3.68
N TRP A 87 6.60 -7.17 2.45
CA TRP A 87 7.73 -6.39 1.99
C TRP A 87 7.91 -5.05 2.73
N ARG A 88 6.81 -4.38 3.09
CA ARG A 88 6.85 -3.17 3.93
C ARG A 88 7.37 -3.45 5.33
N ASP A 89 6.98 -4.57 5.93
CA ASP A 89 7.46 -4.98 7.26
C ASP A 89 8.97 -5.27 7.21
N ARG A 90 9.43 -5.99 6.17
CA ARG A 90 10.86 -6.24 5.95
C ARG A 90 11.66 -4.94 5.74
N HIS A 91 11.10 -4.00 4.98
CA HIS A 91 11.71 -2.68 4.80
C HIS A 91 11.83 -1.92 6.12
N ALA A 92 10.79 -1.95 6.96
CA ALA A 92 10.83 -1.32 8.28
C ALA A 92 11.90 -1.95 9.18
N GLU A 93 12.01 -3.28 9.19
CA GLU A 93 13.03 -4.03 9.93
C GLU A 93 14.45 -3.60 9.50
N LEU A 94 14.73 -3.59 8.20
CA LEU A 94 16.06 -3.26 7.66
C LEU A 94 16.40 -1.77 7.74
N ALA A 95 15.40 -0.89 7.63
CA ALA A 95 15.54 0.54 7.88
C ALA A 95 15.71 0.86 9.38
N GLY A 96 15.61 -0.15 10.25
CA GLY A 96 15.76 -0.02 11.69
C GLY A 96 14.64 0.78 12.35
N VAL A 97 13.45 0.84 11.72
CA VAL A 97 12.26 1.53 12.23
C VAL A 97 11.44 0.54 13.07
N ALA A 98 11.33 0.78 14.38
CA ALA A 98 10.46 0.01 15.27
C ALA A 98 9.61 0.95 16.13
N ILE A 99 8.30 0.71 16.23
CA ILE A 99 7.39 1.49 17.09
C ILE A 99 6.80 0.57 18.14
N ASP A 100 7.18 0.80 19.40
CA ASP A 100 6.52 0.20 20.55
C ASP A 100 5.26 1.00 20.89
N ARG A 101 4.10 0.35 20.76
CA ARG A 101 2.78 0.95 21.04
C ARG A 101 2.44 1.01 22.52
N VAL A 102 3.05 0.16 23.35
CA VAL A 102 2.81 0.11 24.80
C VAL A 102 3.62 1.21 25.48
N ASP A 103 4.90 1.31 25.13
CA ASP A 103 5.83 2.26 25.72
C ASP A 103 5.91 3.60 24.97
N HIS A 104 5.17 3.73 23.86
CA HIS A 104 5.17 4.90 22.98
C HIS A 104 6.59 5.29 22.53
N THR A 105 7.41 4.29 22.25
CA THR A 105 8.83 4.46 21.92
C THR A 105 9.07 4.13 20.45
N LEU A 106 9.60 5.10 19.71
CA LEU A 106 10.07 4.93 18.35
C LEU A 106 11.58 4.66 18.38
N THR A 107 12.03 3.59 17.76
CA THR A 107 13.44 3.31 17.51
C THR A 107 13.70 3.49 16.02
N TYR A 108 14.72 4.28 15.69
CA TYR A 108 15.18 4.46 14.31
C TYR A 108 16.69 4.59 14.27
N ALA A 109 17.35 3.83 13.38
CA ALA A 109 18.81 3.84 13.20
C ALA A 109 19.59 3.71 14.53
N GLY A 110 19.13 2.83 15.44
CA GLY A 110 19.73 2.62 16.76
C GLY A 110 19.47 3.70 17.80
N LYS A 111 18.67 4.72 17.49
CA LYS A 111 18.25 5.78 18.42
C LYS A 111 16.81 5.54 18.88
N SER A 112 16.59 5.51 20.19
CA SER A 112 15.26 5.43 20.80
C SER A 112 14.72 6.82 21.15
N LEU A 113 13.47 7.08 20.79
CA LEU A 113 12.75 8.32 21.00
C LEU A 113 11.44 8.03 21.72
N ARG A 114 11.32 8.52 22.96
CA ARG A 114 10.07 8.40 23.72
C ARG A 114 9.12 9.52 23.34
N LEU A 115 7.97 9.15 22.80
CA LEU A 115 6.90 10.06 22.44
C LEU A 115 5.89 10.17 23.59
N THR A 116 5.21 11.31 23.68
CA THR A 116 3.99 11.36 24.50
C THR A 116 2.90 10.51 23.85
N ARG A 117 1.93 10.06 24.64
CA ARG A 117 0.79 9.29 24.13
C ARG A 117 0.11 9.97 22.93
N ARG A 118 -0.13 11.28 23.00
CA ARG A 118 -0.76 12.03 21.89
C ARG A 118 0.09 12.04 20.62
N GLU A 119 1.40 12.21 20.76
CA GLU A 119 2.33 12.19 19.64
C GLU A 119 2.43 10.80 19.01
N ALA A 120 2.49 9.75 19.83
CA ALA A 120 2.50 8.37 19.37
C ALA A 120 1.18 7.98 18.68
N ASP A 121 0.04 8.30 19.27
CA ASP A 121 -1.29 8.06 18.67
C ASP A 121 -1.42 8.76 17.32
N LEU A 122 -0.89 9.99 17.20
CA LEU A 122 -0.89 10.75 15.95
C LEU A 122 0.02 10.10 14.90
N LEU A 123 1.23 9.71 15.29
CA LEU A 123 2.18 9.05 14.39
C LEU A 123 1.62 7.71 13.90
N ASP A 124 1.11 6.87 14.79
CA ASP A 124 0.50 5.58 14.45
C ASP A 124 -0.72 5.76 13.54
N PHE A 125 -1.58 6.75 13.82
CA PHE A 125 -2.73 7.06 12.95
C PHE A 125 -2.29 7.44 11.53
N LEU A 126 -1.29 8.30 11.40
CA LEU A 126 -0.78 8.74 10.11
C LEU A 126 -0.08 7.60 9.36
N LEU A 127 0.69 6.75 10.05
CA LEU A 127 1.38 5.60 9.46
C LEU A 127 0.42 4.53 8.95
N ARG A 128 -0.73 4.34 9.61
CA ARG A 128 -1.80 3.44 9.14
C ARG A 128 -2.52 3.95 7.89
N HIS A 129 -2.39 5.23 7.57
CA HIS A 129 -3.06 5.87 6.43
C HIS A 129 -2.05 6.56 5.52
N PRO A 130 -1.08 5.81 4.95
CA PRO A 130 -0.07 6.39 4.08
C PRO A 130 -0.75 7.02 2.86
N ARG A 131 -0.18 8.11 2.33
CA ARG A 131 -0.67 8.86 1.15
C ARG A 131 -2.02 9.58 1.31
N ARG A 132 -2.64 9.58 2.49
CA ARG A 132 -3.88 10.33 2.76
C ARG A 132 -3.61 11.56 3.64
N PRO A 133 -3.89 12.79 3.15
CA PRO A 133 -3.81 13.97 3.99
C PRO A 133 -5.06 14.14 4.87
N PHE A 134 -4.87 14.64 6.09
CA PHE A 134 -5.92 14.92 7.08
C PHE A 134 -5.82 16.34 7.62
N THR A 135 -6.96 17.01 7.75
CA THR A 135 -7.07 18.32 8.41
C THR A 135 -6.90 18.22 9.93
N SER A 136 -6.61 19.35 10.59
CA SER A 136 -6.51 19.39 12.06
C SER A 136 -7.76 18.83 12.76
N LYS A 137 -8.96 19.21 12.31
CA LYS A 137 -10.23 18.68 12.83
C LYS A 137 -10.39 17.18 12.63
N GLN A 138 -9.95 16.66 11.48
CA GLN A 138 -9.99 15.22 11.21
C GLN A 138 -9.01 14.48 12.12
N LEU A 139 -7.80 14.98 12.32
CA LEU A 139 -6.85 14.36 13.24
C LEU A 139 -7.36 14.38 14.69
N ALA A 140 -7.94 15.49 15.13
CA ALA A 140 -8.56 15.60 16.46
C ALA A 140 -9.63 14.52 16.70
N THR A 141 -10.46 14.26 15.70
CA THR A 141 -11.55 13.28 15.80
C THR A 141 -11.07 11.85 15.56
N LEU A 142 -10.28 11.60 14.52
CA LEU A 142 -9.95 10.25 14.06
C LEU A 142 -8.76 9.65 14.82
N ALA A 143 -7.71 10.42 15.10
CA ALA A 143 -6.54 9.91 15.82
C ALA A 143 -6.79 9.86 17.34
N TRP A 144 -7.63 10.75 17.85
CA TRP A 144 -7.72 11.03 19.28
C TRP A 144 -9.12 10.97 19.87
N GLN A 145 -10.15 10.79 19.05
CA GLN A 145 -11.56 10.77 19.45
C GLN A 145 -11.94 11.99 20.31
N ASN A 146 -11.30 13.12 20.06
CA ASN A 146 -11.44 14.33 20.85
C ASN A 146 -11.64 15.56 19.95
N SER A 147 -12.88 15.76 19.51
CA SER A 147 -13.29 16.91 18.70
C SER A 147 -13.21 18.26 19.41
N ARG A 148 -12.94 18.29 20.72
CA ARG A 148 -12.76 19.53 21.49
C ARG A 148 -11.37 20.16 21.30
N LEU A 149 -10.42 19.43 20.72
CA LEU A 149 -9.09 19.97 20.45
C LEU A 149 -9.18 21.04 19.36
N SER A 150 -8.62 22.21 19.65
CA SER A 150 -8.58 23.31 18.69
C SER A 150 -7.55 23.05 17.60
N ASP A 151 -7.74 23.63 16.42
CA ASP A 151 -6.79 23.49 15.31
C ASP A 151 -5.37 23.93 15.71
N ALA A 152 -5.25 24.91 16.61
CA ALA A 152 -3.97 25.36 17.15
C ALA A 152 -3.29 24.29 18.01
N GLN A 153 -4.03 23.58 18.85
CA GLN A 153 -3.48 22.48 19.66
C GLN A 153 -2.98 21.34 18.78
N VAL A 154 -3.75 20.95 17.76
CA VAL A 154 -3.32 19.91 16.80
C VAL A 154 -2.03 20.33 16.09
N ARG A 155 -1.94 21.59 15.65
CA ARG A 155 -0.71 22.14 15.05
C ARG A 155 0.49 22.07 15.99
N THR A 156 0.30 22.37 17.29
CA THR A 156 1.36 22.25 18.29
C THR A 156 1.85 20.81 18.42
N TYR A 157 0.95 19.83 18.49
CA TYR A 157 1.34 18.42 18.54
C TYR A 157 2.11 17.98 17.30
N ILE A 158 1.69 18.42 16.11
CA ILE A 158 2.41 18.14 14.85
C ILE A 158 3.80 18.76 14.87
N MET A 159 3.93 20.01 15.31
CA MET A 159 5.23 20.67 15.44
C MET A 159 6.16 19.93 16.41
N ARG A 160 5.64 19.54 17.58
CA ARG A 160 6.43 18.78 18.57
C ARG A 160 6.84 17.43 18.01
N LEU A 161 5.91 16.69 17.41
CA LEU A 161 6.20 15.40 16.78
C LEU A 161 7.28 15.54 15.70
N ARG A 162 7.21 16.54 14.81
CA ARG A 162 8.27 16.80 13.82
C ARG A 162 9.62 17.11 14.47
N SER A 163 9.63 17.93 15.52
CA SER A 163 10.86 18.23 16.26
C SER A 163 11.47 16.98 16.88
N ARG A 164 10.64 16.09 17.43
CA ARG A 164 11.07 14.82 18.02
C ARG A 164 11.62 13.85 16.96
N LEU A 165 10.90 13.70 15.84
CA LEU A 165 11.35 12.86 14.73
C LEU A 165 12.66 13.35 14.12
N ARG A 166 12.92 14.67 14.13
CA ARG A 166 14.21 15.24 13.71
C ARG A 166 15.39 14.75 14.57
N GLU A 167 15.21 14.50 15.87
CA GLU A 167 16.28 14.00 16.75
C GLU A 167 16.81 12.63 16.30
N VAL A 168 15.93 11.82 15.68
CA VAL A 168 16.29 10.50 15.13
C VAL A 168 16.64 10.53 13.64
N GLY A 169 16.47 11.66 12.94
CA GLY A 169 16.75 11.78 11.49
C GLY A 169 15.54 11.49 10.59
N LEU A 170 14.33 11.62 11.14
CA LEU A 170 13.04 11.41 10.48
C LEU A 170 12.28 12.73 10.24
N GLU A 171 13.01 13.78 9.85
CA GLU A 171 12.50 15.16 9.79
C GLU A 171 11.46 15.41 8.68
N GLU A 172 11.54 14.67 7.58
CA GLU A 172 10.63 14.78 6.42
C GLU A 172 9.47 13.78 6.45
N VAL A 173 9.32 13.01 7.53
CA VAL A 173 8.26 11.98 7.64
C VAL A 173 6.86 12.57 7.55
N ILE A 174 6.62 13.72 8.18
CA ILE A 174 5.31 14.37 8.20
C ILE A 174 5.30 15.51 7.19
N THR A 175 4.48 15.37 6.16
CA THR A 175 4.34 16.34 5.08
C THR A 175 3.09 17.20 5.25
N VAL A 176 3.17 18.43 4.78
CA VAL A 176 2.02 19.35 4.69
C VAL A 176 1.56 19.40 3.26
N VAL A 177 0.36 18.89 3.00
CA VAL A 177 -0.27 18.94 1.67
C VAL A 177 -1.13 20.19 1.60
N ARG A 178 -0.74 21.12 0.71
CA ARG A 178 -1.41 22.42 0.54
C ARG A 178 -2.92 22.23 0.35
N ASN A 179 -3.72 22.94 1.13
CA ASN A 179 -5.18 22.88 1.15
C ASN A 179 -5.81 21.51 1.53
N ARG A 180 -5.02 20.53 1.96
CA ARG A 180 -5.54 19.20 2.36
C ARG A 180 -5.14 18.76 3.77
N GLY A 181 -4.10 19.36 4.35
CA GLY A 181 -3.70 19.13 5.74
C GLY A 181 -2.36 18.40 5.87
N TYR A 182 -2.30 17.40 6.73
CA TYR A 182 -1.08 16.69 7.12
C TYR A 182 -1.12 15.24 6.69
N GLY A 183 0.01 14.70 6.23
CA GLY A 183 0.14 13.30 5.83
C GLY A 183 1.53 12.74 6.12
N ILE A 184 1.73 11.47 5.81
CA ILE A 184 3.04 10.80 5.81
C ILE A 184 3.67 10.94 4.42
N ALA A 185 4.97 11.26 4.37
CA ALA A 185 5.76 11.22 3.14
C ALA A 185 5.68 9.83 2.51
N ALA A 186 5.53 9.79 1.19
CA ALA A 186 5.44 8.55 0.44
C ALA A 186 6.62 7.62 0.78
N ALA A 187 7.85 8.15 0.88
CA ALA A 187 9.08 7.42 1.21
C ALA A 187 9.08 6.65 2.55
N MET A 188 8.20 7.02 3.49
CA MET A 188 8.04 6.34 4.79
C MET A 188 6.73 5.56 4.87
N GLY A 189 5.76 5.90 4.02
CA GLY A 189 4.62 5.05 3.75
C GLY A 189 4.98 3.85 2.88
N LEU A 190 6.04 3.97 2.05
CA LEU A 190 6.42 3.12 0.94
C LEU A 190 7.82 3.43 0.41
N GLY A 191 8.53 2.40 -0.03
CA GLY A 191 9.67 2.56 -0.93
C GLY A 191 9.34 3.51 -2.09
N ALA A 192 10.10 4.58 -2.18
CA ALA A 192 10.21 5.53 -3.28
C ALA A 192 11.61 6.16 -3.06
N GLU A 193 12.55 6.27 -4.01
CA GLU A 193 12.50 6.72 -5.41
C GLU A 193 13.80 6.23 -6.12
N ARG A 194 13.87 6.04 -7.45
CA ARG A 194 13.75 7.04 -8.52
C ARG A 194 13.34 6.43 -9.85
#